data_AF-A0A935FTT3-F1
#
_entry.id   AF-A0A935FTT3-F1
#
_cell.length_a   1.000
_cell.length_b   1.000
_cell.length_c   1.000
_cell.angle_alpha   90.00
_cell.angle_beta   90.00
_cell.angle_gamma   90.00
#
_symmetry.space_group_name_H-M   'P 1'
#
loop_
_entity.id
_entity.type
_entity.pdbx_description
1 polymer ?
#
loop_
_entity_poly.entity_id
_entity_poly.type
_entity_poly.pdbx_seq_one_letter_code
_entity_poly.pdbx_strand_id
1 'polypeptide(L)'
;MKITAKIIMILFALTYMLSANEVSANEKYMLVRLTGSQQAIASAMNLADVHIDHAIKKENYLEAWLSQTEFDALKKTGIQYQIMIWIGIHTIPISLK
;
A
#
# COMPACT_ATOMS: atom_id res chain seq x y z
N MET A 1 -18.29 42.37 -3.89
CA MET A 1 -17.00 41.72 -4.23
C MET A 1 -16.19 41.16 -3.04
N LYS A 2 -16.54 41.41 -1.77
CA LYS A 2 -15.75 40.90 -0.61
C LYS A 2 -16.10 39.46 -0.18
N ILE A 3 -17.31 38.99 -0.48
CA ILE A 3 -17.80 37.67 -0.05
C ILE A 3 -17.25 36.55 -0.95
N THR A 4 -17.12 36.82 -2.26
CA THR A 4 -16.55 35.88 -3.23
C THR A 4 -15.09 35.54 -2.94
N ALA A 5 -14.28 36.53 -2.54
CA ALA A 5 -12.89 36.30 -2.16
C ALA A 5 -12.75 35.41 -0.91
N LYS A 6 -13.65 35.55 0.07
CA LYS A 6 -13.66 34.72 1.28
C LYS A 6 -14.02 33.27 0.98
N ILE A 7 -14.99 33.03 0.11
CA ILE A 7 -15.39 31.67 -0.29
C ILE A 7 -14.24 30.95 -1.01
N ILE A 8 -13.54 31.65 -1.91
CA ILE A 8 -12.37 31.09 -2.63
C ILE A 8 -11.25 30.73 -1.66
N MET A 9 -10.96 31.60 -0.67
CA MET A 9 -9.94 31.34 0.34
C MET A 9 -10.28 30.12 1.21
N ILE A 10 -11.56 29.94 1.57
CA ILE A 10 -12.03 28.78 2.33
C ILE A 10 -11.91 27.50 1.49
N LEU A 11 -12.28 27.54 0.20
CA LEU A 11 -12.13 26.39 -0.69
C LEU A 11 -10.66 25.97 -0.80
N PHE A 12 -9.75 26.94 -0.95
CA PHE A 12 -8.31 26.68 -1.06
C PHE A 12 -7.72 26.10 0.23
N ALA A 13 -8.16 26.60 1.39
CA ALA A 13 -7.76 26.05 2.69
C ALA A 13 -8.28 24.61 2.89
N LEU A 14 -9.50 24.32 2.45
CA LEU A 14 -10.09 22.99 2.54
C LEU A 14 -9.34 21.97 1.67
N THR A 15 -8.94 22.35 0.44
CA THR A 15 -8.13 21.48 -0.42
C THR A 15 -6.75 21.20 0.16
N TYR A 16 -6.16 22.16 0.86
CA TYR A 16 -4.85 21.97 1.51
C TYR A 16 -4.93 21.00 2.69
N MET A 17 -6.01 21.08 3.49
CA MET A 17 -6.25 20.15 4.61
C MET A 17 -6.55 18.72 4.14
N LEU A 18 -7.19 18.53 2.97
CA LEU A 18 -7.37 17.20 2.38
C LEU A 18 -6.08 16.58 1.84
N SER A 19 -5.03 17.39 1.58
CA SER A 19 -3.78 16.92 0.98
C SER A 19 -2.71 16.52 2.00
N ALA A 20 -3.02 16.62 3.30
CA ALA A 20 -2.20 16.07 4.36
C ALA A 20 -2.38 14.54 4.41
N ASN A 21 -1.86 13.84 3.41
CA ASN A 21 -1.59 12.41 3.54
C ASN A 21 -0.51 12.25 4.60
N GLU A 22 -0.88 11.62 5.71
CA GLU A 22 0.07 11.25 6.74
C GLU A 22 1.16 10.37 6.09
N VAL A 23 2.42 10.79 6.20
CA VAL A 23 3.54 9.89 5.96
C VAL A 23 3.46 8.85 7.08
N SER A 24 2.78 7.73 6.80
CA SER A 24 2.61 6.62 7.72
C SER A 24 3.99 6.10 8.12
N ALA A 25 4.50 6.56 9.26
CA ALA A 25 5.86 6.30 9.72
C ALA A 25 6.09 4.85 10.21
N ASN A 26 5.24 3.91 9.83
CA ASN A 26 5.40 2.50 10.17
C ASN A 26 4.64 1.62 9.17
N GLU A 27 5.00 1.74 7.89
CA GLU A 27 4.44 0.85 6.88
C GLU A 27 4.91 -0.58 7.14
N LYS A 28 3.95 -1.47 7.41
CA LYS A 28 4.24 -2.89 7.64
C LYS A 28 4.50 -3.56 6.31
N TYR A 29 5.54 -4.37 6.24
CA TYR A 29 5.87 -5.15 5.05
C TYR A 29 5.60 -6.63 5.34
N MET A 30 5.11 -7.33 4.32
CA MET A 30 4.82 -8.75 4.39
C MET A 30 5.27 -9.45 3.12
N LEU A 31 5.80 -10.66 3.28
CA LEU A 31 6.10 -11.52 2.15
C LEU A 31 4.83 -12.27 1.76
N VAL A 32 4.35 -12.06 0.55
CA VAL A 32 3.13 -12.70 0.02
C VAL A 32 3.50 -13.58 -1.16
N ARG A 33 2.96 -14.79 -1.18
CA ARG A 33 2.96 -15.68 -2.34
C ARG A 33 1.63 -15.53 -3.08
N LEU A 34 1.67 -15.03 -4.30
CA LEU A 34 0.55 -14.99 -5.23
C LEU A 34 0.54 -16.28 -6.07
N THR A 35 -0.60 -16.93 -6.18
CA THR A 35 -0.75 -18.19 -6.93
C THR A 35 -1.69 -17.99 -8.11
N GLY A 36 -1.30 -18.50 -9.28
CA GLY A 36 -2.07 -18.36 -10.51
C GLY A 36 -1.18 -18.42 -11.74
N SER A 37 -1.78 -18.26 -12.92
CA SER A 37 -1.00 -18.07 -14.15
C SER A 37 -0.21 -16.76 -14.07
N GLN A 38 0.93 -16.68 -14.76
CA GLN A 38 1.73 -15.46 -14.80
C GLN A 38 0.92 -14.26 -15.32
N GLN A 39 0.02 -14.49 -16.27
CA GLN A 39 -0.88 -13.46 -16.80
C GLN A 39 -1.87 -12.99 -15.73
N ALA A 40 -2.49 -13.89 -14.99
CA ALA A 40 -3.42 -13.52 -13.92
C ALA A 40 -2.72 -12.71 -12.82
N ILE A 41 -1.50 -13.12 -12.44
CA ILE A 41 -0.68 -12.40 -11.47
C ILE A 41 -0.31 -11.00 -11.99
N ALA A 42 0.14 -10.90 -13.25
CA ALA A 42 0.46 -9.60 -13.86
C ALA A 42 -0.76 -8.67 -13.94
N SER A 43 -1.93 -9.19 -14.33
CA SER A 43 -3.16 -8.41 -14.39
C SER A 43 -3.60 -7.91 -13.01
N ALA A 44 -3.49 -8.75 -11.97
CA ALA A 44 -3.82 -8.35 -10.61
C ALA A 44 -2.87 -7.25 -10.09
N MET A 45 -1.56 -7.39 -10.32
CA MET A 45 -0.58 -6.38 -9.90
C MET A 45 -0.81 -5.04 -10.60
N ASN A 46 -1.06 -5.06 -11.91
CA ASN A 46 -1.38 -3.84 -12.67
C ASN A 46 -2.68 -3.19 -12.20
N LEU A 47 -3.72 -3.98 -11.90
CA LEU A 47 -5.01 -3.46 -11.41
C LEU A 47 -4.88 -2.84 -10.02
N ALA A 48 -4.01 -3.39 -9.18
CA ALA A 48 -3.75 -2.92 -7.82
C ALA A 48 -2.72 -1.77 -7.76
N ASP A 49 -2.16 -1.35 -8.90
CA ASP A 49 -1.06 -0.36 -9.00
C ASP A 49 0.17 -0.75 -8.16
N VAL A 50 0.40 -2.07 -8.02
CA VAL A 50 1.49 -2.62 -7.21
C VAL A 50 2.73 -2.79 -8.08
N HIS A 51 3.78 -2.04 -7.75
CA HIS A 51 5.05 -2.08 -8.44
C HIS A 51 6.05 -2.90 -7.62
N ILE A 52 6.36 -4.11 -8.10
CA ILE A 52 7.23 -5.02 -7.35
C ILE A 52 8.68 -4.87 -7.80
N ASP A 53 9.49 -4.24 -6.94
CA ASP A 53 10.92 -4.07 -7.18
C ASP A 53 11.71 -5.36 -6.94
N HIS A 54 11.27 -6.21 -6.00
CA HIS A 54 11.93 -7.46 -5.63
C HIS A 54 10.92 -8.61 -5.54
N ALA A 55 10.81 -9.39 -6.62
CA ALA A 55 9.93 -10.55 -6.71
C ALA A 55 10.71 -11.83 -7.06
N ILE A 56 10.36 -12.95 -6.42
CA ILE A 56 10.78 -14.28 -6.83
C ILE A 56 9.68 -14.87 -7.70
N LYS A 57 9.96 -15.02 -9.00
CA LYS A 57 9.03 -15.58 -9.98
C LYS A 57 9.29 -17.08 -10.15
N LYS A 58 8.25 -17.91 -10.05
CA LYS A 58 8.25 -19.34 -10.33
C LYS A 58 7.10 -19.68 -11.29
N GLU A 59 7.05 -20.90 -11.80
CA GLU A 59 6.08 -21.29 -12.83
C GLU A 59 4.62 -21.09 -12.39
N ASN A 60 4.31 -21.39 -11.13
CA ASN A 60 2.93 -21.40 -10.61
C ASN A 60 2.67 -20.32 -9.54
N TYR A 61 3.69 -19.55 -9.17
CA TYR A 61 3.56 -18.54 -8.13
C TYR A 61 4.58 -17.40 -8.25
N LEU A 62 4.26 -16.27 -7.63
CA LEU A 62 5.13 -15.12 -7.44
C LEU A 62 5.22 -14.80 -5.95
N GLU A 63 6.42 -14.67 -5.41
CA GLU A 63 6.64 -14.16 -4.06
C GLU A 63 7.14 -12.73 -4.12
N ALA A 64 6.55 -11.85 -3.32
CA ALA A 64 6.95 -10.47 -3.24
C ALA A 64 6.73 -9.89 -1.85
N TRP A 65 7.63 -8.99 -1.49
CA TRP A 65 7.41 -8.12 -0.34
C TRP A 65 6.44 -7.02 -0.75
N LEU A 66 5.32 -6.95 -0.03
CA LEU A 66 4.29 -5.94 -0.22
C LEU A 66 4.13 -5.15 1.06
N SER A 67 3.94 -3.85 0.88
CA SER A 67 3.46 -2.97 1.94
C SER A 67 2.02 -3.34 2.33
N GLN A 68 1.58 -2.93 3.52
CA GLN A 68 0.19 -3.09 3.94
C GLN A 68 -0.78 -2.46 2.93
N THR A 69 -0.45 -1.28 2.42
CA THR A 69 -1.25 -0.54 1.44
C THR A 69 -1.36 -1.30 0.13
N GLU A 70 -0.23 -1.79 -0.39
CA GLU A 70 -0.15 -2.59 -1.61
C GLU A 70 -0.91 -3.90 -1.48
N PHE A 71 -0.77 -4.58 -0.34
CA PHE A 71 -1.49 -5.81 -0.05
C PHE A 71 -3.01 -5.57 0.04
N ASP A 72 -3.44 -4.46 0.66
CA ASP A 72 -4.85 -4.09 0.74
C ASP A 72 -5.46 -3.75 -0.62
N ALA A 73 -4.68 -3.15 -1.53
CA ALA A 73 -5.07 -2.97 -2.92
C ALA A 73 -5.16 -4.32 -3.65
N LEU A 74 -4.15 -5.18 -3.49
CA LEU A 74 -4.08 -6.48 -4.14
C LEU A 74 -5.21 -7.43 -3.72
N LYS A 75 -5.63 -7.41 -2.46
CA LYS A 75 -6.80 -8.19 -2.00
C LYS A 75 -8.07 -7.91 -2.80
N LYS A 76 -8.26 -6.67 -3.28
CA LYS A 76 -9.45 -6.26 -4.04
C LYS A 76 -9.50 -6.87 -5.44
N THR A 77 -8.39 -7.40 -5.93
CA THR A 77 -8.29 -8.03 -7.26
C THR A 77 -8.86 -9.46 -7.29
N GLY A 78 -9.05 -10.09 -6.11
CA GLY A 78 -9.53 -11.47 -6.00
C GLY A 78 -8.49 -12.52 -6.35
N ILE A 79 -7.22 -12.15 -6.55
CA ILE A 79 -6.15 -13.11 -6.78
C ILE A 79 -5.94 -14.02 -5.56
N GLN A 80 -5.62 -15.28 -5.80
CA GLN A 80 -5.27 -16.20 -4.72
C GLN A 80 -3.89 -15.83 -4.15
N TYR A 81 -3.80 -15.75 -2.83
CA TYR A 81 -2.58 -15.39 -2.13
C TYR A 81 -2.41 -16.19 -0.83
N GLN A 82 -1.16 -16.30 -0.39
CA GLN A 82 -0.76 -16.82 0.91
C GLN A 82 0.23 -15.85 1.53
N ILE A 83 0.00 -15.45 2.78
CA ILE A 83 0.99 -14.62 3.50
C ILE A 83 2.02 -15.55 4.15
N MET A 84 3.29 -15.33 3.83
CA MET A 84 4.42 -16.15 4.26
C MET A 84 5.09 -15.59 5.52
N ILE A 85 5.32 -14.27 5.57
CA ILE A 85 6.01 -13.58 6.67
C ILE A 85 5.36 -12.21 6.88
N TRP A 86 5.20 -11.78 8.13
CA TRP A 86 4.84 -10.41 8.50
C TRP A 86 5.97 -9.75 9.29
N ILE A 87 6.43 -8.59 8.84
CA ILE A 87 7.36 -7.74 9.58
C ILE A 87 6.63 -6.44 9.90
N GLY A 88 6.19 -6.31 11.16
CA GLY A 88 5.75 -5.04 11.72
C GLY A 88 6.78 -4.57 12.73
N ILE A 89 7.15 -3.28 12.69
CA ILE A 89 7.98 -2.69 13.73
C ILE A 89 7.13 -2.65 15.01
N HIS A 90 7.25 -3.67 15.86
CA HIS A 90 6.97 -3.51 17.28
C HIS A 90 8.09 -2.63 17.80
N THR A 91 7.80 -1.37 18.11
CA THR A 91 8.67 -0.57 18.96
C THR A 91 8.76 -1.28 20.30
N ILE A 92 9.79 -2.09 20.50
CA ILE A 92 10.15 -2.57 21.84
C ILE A 92 10.53 -1.31 22.61
N PRO A 93 9.82 -0.91 23.67
CA PRO A 93 10.26 0.20 24.48
C PRO A 93 11.59 -0.20 25.11
N ILE A 94 12.69 0.37 24.60
CA ILE A 94 14.00 0.24 25.22
C ILE A 94 13.90 1.07 26.50
N SER A 95 13.58 0.41 27.62
CA SER A 95 13.73 1.00 28.95
C SER A 95 15.23 1.09 29.22
N LEU A 96 15.80 2.28 29.01
CA LEU A 96 17.11 2.61 29.55
C LEU A 96 16.99 2.58 31.08
N LYS A 97 17.65 1.61 31.71
CA LYS A 97 17.85 1.55 33.16
C LYS A 97 18.97 2.47 33.58
#